data_AF-A0AAW5UQG1-F1
#
_entry.id   AF-A0AAW5UQG1-F1
#
_cell.length_a   1.000
_cell.length_b   1.000
_cell.length_c   1.000
_cell.angle_alpha   90.00
_cell.angle_beta   90.00
_cell.angle_gamma   90.00
#
_symmetry.space_group_name_H-M   'P 1'
#
loop_
_entity.id
_entity.type
_entity.pdbx_description
1 polymer ?
#
loop_
_entity_poly.entity_id
_entity_poly.type
_entity_poly.pdbx_seq_one_letter_code
_entity_poly.pdbx_strand_id
1 'polypeptide(L)'
;MSTTDYIFIDFPIRNYLYDTNVKEVYIRKPLSKPMRFLRKLPVFSRFISNTKEKKDWTKECQGAKNLILFDTYAHYAYYCKEIEQTVPKDCRLILYLLNPAFFSEEYKSLSDRWEIWTFMEEDAKKYGFRYGATFYNPQLSNIPANPHSLGVKQKESLLFIGTNKGRKDFLLNLKAKLKPCGIKCDFRIVDNFKSLYDKNYSREVDYFTLCHLTKESCALLDVVQKGQSGLTLRFMEGLLFNKKVVTTNVNIKENKDFGNNCNIYVLTPYNINELNTFLNKPSTAYPQKLKEKYSFEKWLERLDKKTEAE
;
A
#
# COMPACT_ATOMS: atom_id res chain seq x y z
N MET A 1 13.39 -9.66 18.02
CA MET A 1 12.51 -10.67 17.41
C MET A 1 13.08 -10.98 16.03
N SER A 2 13.25 -12.25 15.65
CA SER A 2 13.93 -12.59 14.40
C SER A 2 12.95 -12.59 13.23
N THR A 3 13.03 -11.59 12.35
CA THR A 3 12.22 -11.55 11.10
C THR A 3 12.54 -12.71 10.16
N THR A 4 13.66 -13.43 10.40
CA THR A 4 14.07 -14.62 9.65
C THR A 4 13.14 -15.81 9.82
N ASP A 5 12.25 -15.79 10.83
CA ASP A 5 11.26 -16.85 11.06
C ASP A 5 10.02 -16.72 10.18
N TYR A 6 9.94 -15.67 9.35
CA TYR A 6 8.83 -15.38 8.45
C TYR A 6 9.23 -15.46 6.97
N ILE A 7 8.36 -16.06 6.18
CA ILE A 7 8.38 -15.97 4.72
C ILE A 7 7.12 -15.24 4.25
N PHE A 8 7.30 -14.21 3.43
CA PHE A 8 6.21 -13.42 2.85
C PHE A 8 6.00 -13.85 1.41
N ILE A 9 4.77 -14.20 1.06
CA ILE A 9 4.41 -14.66 -0.27
C ILE A 9 3.61 -13.56 -0.99
N ASP A 10 4.17 -13.09 -2.12
CA ASP A 10 3.60 -12.05 -2.98
C ASP A 10 3.23 -10.75 -2.24
N PHE A 11 4.14 -10.23 -1.43
CA PHE A 11 3.98 -8.86 -0.95
C PHE A 11 3.85 -7.89 -2.15
N PRO A 12 2.79 -7.05 -2.21
CA PRO A 12 2.37 -6.44 -3.48
C PRO A 12 3.27 -5.30 -3.98
N ILE A 13 4.14 -4.75 -3.13
CA ILE A 13 4.95 -3.56 -3.46
C ILE A 13 6.42 -3.88 -3.39
N ARG A 14 7.04 -3.98 -4.57
CA ARG A 14 8.48 -4.16 -4.72
C ARG A 14 9.25 -3.03 -4.02
N ASN A 15 10.31 -3.39 -3.30
CA ASN A 15 11.19 -2.51 -2.53
C ASN A 15 10.53 -1.83 -1.32
N TYR A 16 9.28 -2.13 -0.99
CA TYR A 16 8.65 -1.59 0.23
C TYR A 16 9.33 -2.14 1.49
N LEU A 17 9.66 -3.44 1.46
CA LEU A 17 10.35 -4.17 2.52
C LEU A 17 11.88 -4.03 2.43
N TYR A 18 12.37 -2.95 1.80
CA TYR A 18 13.80 -2.66 1.68
C TYR A 18 14.52 -2.74 3.03
N ASP A 19 15.65 -3.44 3.05
CA ASP A 19 16.50 -3.60 4.24
C ASP A 19 15.77 -4.24 5.44
N THR A 20 14.67 -4.94 5.18
CA THR A 20 14.07 -5.85 6.17
C THR A 20 14.69 -7.24 6.01
N ASN A 21 14.90 -7.93 7.13
CA ASN A 21 15.44 -9.29 7.15
C ASN A 21 14.32 -10.35 6.94
N VAL A 22 13.38 -10.08 6.03
CA VAL A 22 12.29 -11.02 5.66
C VAL A 22 12.57 -11.65 4.30
N LYS A 23 12.33 -12.95 4.20
CA LYS A 23 12.41 -13.67 2.92
C LYS A 23 11.11 -13.46 2.15
N GLU A 24 11.21 -12.84 0.98
CA GLU A 24 10.10 -12.70 0.04
C GLU A 24 10.12 -13.84 -1.01
N VAL A 25 8.98 -14.51 -1.18
CA VAL A 25 8.73 -15.50 -2.23
C VAL A 25 7.65 -14.93 -3.15
N TYR A 26 7.85 -15.04 -4.46
CA TYR A 26 6.88 -14.56 -5.45
C TYR A 26 6.37 -15.73 -6.28
N ILE A 27 5.06 -15.91 -6.33
CA ILE A 27 4.43 -17.00 -7.10
C ILE A 27 4.70 -16.82 -8.59
N ARG A 28 4.78 -15.58 -9.07
CA ARG A 28 4.98 -15.26 -10.50
C ARG A 28 6.32 -14.57 -10.73
N LYS A 29 6.97 -14.88 -11.85
CA LYS A 29 8.21 -14.19 -12.23
C LYS A 29 7.87 -12.74 -12.64
N PRO A 30 8.56 -11.73 -12.08
CA PRO A 30 8.45 -10.37 -12.61
C PRO A 30 8.95 -10.37 -14.05
N LEU A 31 8.20 -9.74 -14.96
CA LEU A 31 8.66 -9.55 -16.33
C LEU A 31 9.94 -8.69 -16.34
N SER A 32 10.90 -9.04 -17.19
CA SER A 32 12.08 -8.21 -17.43
C SER A 32 11.66 -6.82 -17.94
N LYS A 33 12.49 -5.79 -17.74
CA LYS A 33 12.18 -4.43 -18.23
C LYS A 33 11.81 -4.40 -19.73
N PRO A 34 12.52 -5.12 -20.63
CA PRO A 34 12.13 -5.21 -22.04
C PRO A 34 10.78 -5.89 -22.25
N MET A 35 10.50 -6.99 -21.56
CA MET A 35 9.21 -7.70 -21.68
C MET A 35 8.04 -6.88 -21.11
N ARG A 36 8.27 -6.12 -20.02
CA ARG A 36 7.31 -5.14 -19.51
C ARG A 36 7.03 -4.05 -20.52
N PHE A 37 8.01 -3.64 -21.33
CA PHE A 37 7.82 -2.66 -22.40
C PHE A 37 7.06 -3.27 -23.57
N LEU A 38 7.49 -4.42 -24.10
CA LEU A 38 6.84 -5.09 -25.23
C LEU A 38 5.38 -5.42 -24.94
N ARG A 39 5.06 -5.92 -23.74
CA ARG A 39 3.67 -6.21 -23.34
C ARG A 39 2.73 -5.01 -23.44
N LYS A 40 3.26 -3.78 -23.40
CA LYS A 40 2.44 -2.55 -23.50
C LYS A 40 1.89 -2.33 -24.90
N LEU A 41 2.40 -3.01 -25.91
CA LEU A 41 1.87 -2.95 -27.27
C LEU A 41 0.71 -3.94 -27.41
N PRO A 42 -0.44 -3.54 -28.00
CA PRO A 42 -1.64 -4.37 -28.09
C PRO A 42 -1.39 -5.77 -28.64
N VAL A 43 -0.55 -5.87 -29.69
CA VAL A 43 -0.18 -7.14 -30.34
C VAL A 43 0.51 -8.08 -29.35
N PHE A 44 1.49 -7.59 -28.58
CA PHE A 44 2.26 -8.40 -27.66
C PHE A 44 1.57 -8.61 -26.30
N SER A 45 0.56 -7.81 -25.95
CA SER A 45 -0.19 -7.93 -24.70
C SER A 45 -0.83 -9.31 -24.51
N ARG A 46 -1.26 -9.93 -25.61
CA ARG A 46 -1.83 -11.29 -25.63
C ARG A 46 -0.79 -12.40 -25.50
N PHE A 47 0.46 -12.16 -25.92
CA PHE A 47 1.52 -13.18 -25.96
C PHE A 47 2.50 -13.08 -24.78
N ILE A 48 2.69 -11.88 -24.22
CA ILE A 48 3.59 -11.63 -23.10
C ILE A 48 2.76 -11.65 -21.82
N SER A 49 2.59 -12.84 -21.27
CA SER A 49 1.91 -13.01 -20.00
C SER A 49 2.89 -13.01 -18.83
N ASN A 50 2.59 -12.20 -17.80
CA ASN A 50 3.18 -12.35 -16.46
C ASN A 50 2.31 -13.25 -15.56
N THR A 51 1.34 -13.96 -16.12
CA THR A 51 0.44 -14.85 -15.37
C THR A 51 1.07 -16.21 -15.09
N LYS A 52 2.18 -16.56 -15.75
CA LYS A 52 2.86 -17.84 -15.54
C LYS A 52 3.58 -17.84 -14.19
N GLU A 53 3.28 -18.87 -13.42
CA GLU A 53 3.89 -19.11 -12.12
C GLU A 53 5.36 -19.51 -12.30
N LYS A 54 6.18 -19.17 -11.31
CA LYS A 54 7.55 -19.63 -11.21
C LYS A 54 7.49 -21.14 -10.91
N LYS A 55 8.16 -21.94 -11.74
CA LYS A 55 8.28 -23.38 -11.50
C LYS A 55 8.83 -23.63 -10.08
N ASP A 56 8.17 -24.52 -9.34
CA ASP A 56 8.55 -24.97 -8.00
C ASP A 56 8.65 -23.86 -6.92
N TRP A 57 7.91 -22.75 -7.06
CA TRP A 57 7.94 -21.64 -6.08
C TRP A 57 7.58 -22.10 -4.66
N THR A 58 6.73 -23.13 -4.52
CA THR A 58 6.35 -23.71 -3.23
C THR A 58 7.53 -24.34 -2.48
N LYS A 59 8.57 -24.81 -3.18
CA LYS A 59 9.80 -25.33 -2.54
C LYS A 59 10.52 -24.23 -1.75
N GLU A 60 10.37 -22.97 -2.14
CA GLU A 60 10.96 -21.83 -1.41
C GLU A 60 10.26 -21.57 -0.07
N CYS A 61 9.07 -22.16 0.14
CA CYS A 61 8.31 -22.08 1.38
C CYS A 61 8.71 -23.18 2.40
N GLN A 62 9.52 -24.17 1.99
CA GLN A 62 9.96 -25.25 2.89
C GLN A 62 10.84 -24.72 4.02
N GLY A 63 10.66 -25.27 5.22
CA GLY A 63 11.39 -24.87 6.43
C GLY A 63 10.89 -23.57 7.09
N ALA A 64 9.83 -22.96 6.58
CA ALA A 64 9.22 -21.80 7.22
C ALA A 64 8.50 -22.18 8.51
N LYS A 65 8.73 -21.42 9.59
CA LYS A 65 7.90 -21.51 10.80
C LYS A 65 6.59 -20.75 10.63
N ASN A 66 6.66 -19.58 9.98
CA ASN A 66 5.52 -18.72 9.72
C ASN A 66 5.50 -18.30 8.24
N LEU A 67 4.34 -18.45 7.60
CA LEU A 67 4.09 -17.99 6.23
C LEU A 67 2.97 -16.95 6.23
N ILE A 68 3.23 -15.82 5.57
CA ILE A 68 2.21 -14.79 5.33
C ILE A 68 1.98 -14.68 3.83
N LEU A 69 0.81 -15.12 3.37
CA LEU A 69 0.34 -14.88 2.02
C LEU A 69 -0.42 -13.55 1.97
N PHE A 70 -0.10 -12.70 1.00
CA PHE A 70 -0.86 -11.47 0.74
C PHE A 70 -1.86 -11.67 -0.39
N ASP A 71 -3.00 -10.99 -0.31
CA ASP A 71 -4.13 -11.06 -1.26
C ASP A 71 -3.85 -10.34 -2.60
N THR A 72 -2.63 -10.45 -3.11
CA THR A 72 -2.21 -9.84 -4.38
C THR A 72 -2.99 -10.38 -5.58
N TYR A 73 -3.46 -11.63 -5.51
CA TYR A 73 -4.32 -12.25 -6.52
C TYR A 73 -5.69 -12.55 -5.95
N ALA A 74 -6.76 -12.26 -6.72
CA ALA A 74 -8.12 -12.48 -6.26
C ALA A 74 -8.42 -13.96 -5.95
N HIS A 75 -7.79 -14.90 -6.66
CA HIS A 75 -7.94 -16.37 -6.52
C HIS A 75 -6.91 -16.97 -5.55
N TYR A 76 -6.64 -16.31 -4.42
CA TYR A 76 -5.62 -16.75 -3.46
C TYR A 76 -5.91 -18.12 -2.81
N ALA A 77 -7.15 -18.60 -2.79
CA ALA A 77 -7.47 -19.91 -2.19
C ALA A 77 -6.77 -21.08 -2.90
N TYR A 78 -6.57 -20.99 -4.21
CA TYR A 78 -5.75 -21.95 -4.96
C TYR A 78 -4.33 -22.03 -4.37
N TYR A 79 -3.71 -20.87 -4.13
CA TYR A 79 -2.36 -20.79 -3.57
C TYR A 79 -2.29 -21.24 -2.12
N CYS A 80 -3.32 -20.93 -1.32
CA CYS A 80 -3.44 -21.43 0.04
C CYS A 80 -3.40 -22.97 0.07
N LYS A 81 -4.15 -23.62 -0.82
CA LYS A 81 -4.19 -25.09 -0.92
C LYS A 81 -2.84 -25.69 -1.32
N GLU A 82 -2.15 -25.09 -2.31
CA GLU A 82 -0.81 -25.54 -2.73
C GLU A 82 0.22 -25.40 -1.60
N ILE A 83 0.15 -24.30 -0.83
CA ILE A 83 1.02 -24.07 0.33
C ILE A 83 0.76 -25.13 1.41
N GLU A 84 -0.51 -25.34 1.80
CA GLU A 84 -0.89 -26.31 2.82
C GLU A 84 -0.39 -27.73 2.52
N GLN A 85 -0.38 -28.14 1.25
CA GLN A 85 0.07 -29.45 0.81
C GLN A 85 1.60 -29.59 0.84
N THR A 86 2.33 -28.48 0.77
CA THR A 86 3.79 -28.47 0.66
C THR A 86 4.49 -28.33 2.01
N VAL A 87 3.87 -27.62 2.96
CA VAL A 87 4.52 -27.20 4.21
C VAL A 87 4.12 -28.09 5.40
N PRO A 88 5.00 -28.24 6.41
CA PRO A 88 4.69 -29.00 7.61
C PRO A 88 3.41 -28.54 8.33
N LYS A 89 2.78 -29.44 9.10
CA LYS A 89 1.53 -29.15 9.82
C LYS A 89 1.69 -28.09 10.92
N ASP A 90 2.87 -28.02 11.52
CA ASP A 90 3.25 -27.06 12.56
C ASP A 90 3.65 -25.69 11.99
N CYS A 91 3.77 -25.55 10.66
CA CYS A 91 3.92 -24.25 10.02
C CYS A 91 2.64 -23.42 10.21
N ARG A 92 2.80 -22.20 10.75
CA ARG A 92 1.71 -21.25 10.93
C ARG A 92 1.41 -20.54 9.60
N LEU A 93 0.14 -20.58 9.19
CA LEU A 93 -0.33 -20.03 7.93
C LEU A 93 -1.21 -18.80 8.17
N ILE A 94 -0.82 -17.67 7.61
CA ILE A 94 -1.54 -16.40 7.73
C ILE A 94 -1.89 -15.90 6.33
N LEU A 95 -3.17 -15.60 6.11
CA LEU A 95 -3.62 -14.80 4.99
C LEU A 95 -3.77 -13.35 5.48
N TYR A 96 -3.00 -12.43 4.92
CA TYR A 96 -3.08 -11.01 5.26
C TYR A 96 -3.73 -10.22 4.11
N LEU A 97 -4.94 -9.74 4.35
CA LEU A 97 -5.70 -8.93 3.40
C LEU A 97 -5.20 -7.48 3.47
N LEU A 98 -4.57 -7.01 2.39
CA LEU A 98 -4.23 -5.61 2.12
C LEU A 98 -5.24 -4.94 1.18
N ASN A 99 -6.25 -5.68 0.71
CA ASN A 99 -7.44 -5.11 0.08
C ASN A 99 -8.69 -5.46 0.90
N PRO A 100 -9.75 -4.62 0.82
CA PRO A 100 -11.03 -4.94 1.44
C PRO A 100 -11.57 -6.32 1.04
N ALA A 101 -12.12 -7.06 2.00
CA ALA A 101 -12.58 -8.43 1.78
C ALA A 101 -13.73 -8.55 0.77
N PHE A 102 -14.45 -7.45 0.47
CA PHE A 102 -15.48 -7.46 -0.57
C PHE A 102 -14.92 -7.62 -2.00
N PHE A 103 -13.60 -7.56 -2.20
CA PHE A 103 -12.98 -7.80 -3.52
C PHE A 103 -12.93 -9.28 -3.90
N SER A 104 -12.93 -10.19 -2.92
CA SER A 104 -12.89 -11.63 -3.17
C SER A 104 -13.43 -12.39 -1.96
N GLU A 105 -14.36 -13.31 -2.21
CA GLU A 105 -14.91 -14.20 -1.18
C GLU A 105 -14.13 -15.51 -1.03
N GLU A 106 -12.97 -15.65 -1.68
CA GLU A 106 -12.15 -16.86 -1.67
C GLU A 106 -11.72 -17.27 -0.26
N TYR A 107 -11.69 -16.36 0.71
CA TYR A 107 -11.43 -16.68 2.11
C TYR A 107 -12.42 -17.70 2.68
N LYS A 108 -13.63 -17.81 2.13
CA LYS A 108 -14.66 -18.78 2.56
C LYS A 108 -14.32 -20.23 2.22
N SER A 109 -13.39 -20.46 1.29
CA SER A 109 -13.00 -21.82 0.85
C SER A 109 -11.71 -22.31 1.51
N LEU A 110 -11.12 -21.52 2.39
CA LEU A 110 -9.90 -21.88 3.11
C LEU A 110 -10.18 -22.91 4.21
N SER A 111 -9.19 -23.75 4.50
CA SER A 111 -9.23 -24.62 5.67
C SER A 111 -9.09 -23.82 6.97
N ASP A 112 -9.40 -24.46 8.09
CA ASP A 112 -9.21 -23.92 9.44
C ASP A 112 -7.74 -23.70 9.83
N ARG A 113 -6.78 -24.18 9.02
CA ARG A 113 -5.35 -23.90 9.22
C ARG A 113 -4.98 -22.44 8.98
N TRP A 114 -5.78 -21.69 8.22
CA TRP A 114 -5.45 -20.31 7.88
C TRP A 114 -5.99 -19.33 8.90
N GLU A 115 -5.09 -18.59 9.53
CA GLU A 115 -5.44 -17.37 10.25
C GLU A 115 -5.65 -16.23 9.25
N ILE A 116 -6.83 -15.62 9.24
CA ILE A 116 -7.12 -14.48 8.36
C ILE A 116 -6.96 -13.17 9.16
N TRP A 117 -6.08 -12.31 8.66
CA TRP A 117 -5.84 -10.97 9.18
C TRP A 117 -6.20 -9.93 8.13
N THR A 118 -6.73 -8.79 8.56
CA THR A 118 -7.11 -7.70 7.66
C THR A 118 -6.60 -6.35 8.16
N PHE A 119 -6.29 -5.48 7.21
CA PHE A 119 -5.95 -4.09 7.48
C PHE A 119 -7.15 -3.20 7.84
N MET A 120 -8.38 -3.71 7.71
CA MET A 120 -9.63 -2.96 7.89
C MET A 120 -10.43 -3.50 9.09
N GLU A 121 -10.67 -2.66 10.09
CA GLU A 121 -11.33 -3.07 11.35
C GLU A 121 -12.78 -3.52 11.10
N GLU A 122 -13.46 -2.91 10.13
CA GLU A 122 -14.81 -3.26 9.73
C GLU A 122 -14.90 -4.65 9.09
N ASP A 123 -13.88 -5.07 8.34
CA ASP A 123 -13.80 -6.45 7.82
C ASP A 123 -13.58 -7.45 8.96
N ALA A 124 -12.73 -7.10 9.93
CA ALA A 124 -12.49 -7.94 11.11
C ALA A 124 -13.80 -8.19 11.88
N LYS A 125 -14.54 -7.12 12.18
CA LYS A 125 -15.84 -7.21 12.86
C LYS A 125 -16.88 -7.98 12.04
N LYS A 126 -16.94 -7.74 10.73
CA LYS A 126 -17.98 -8.31 9.86
C LYS A 126 -17.78 -9.80 9.58
N TYR A 127 -16.55 -10.25 9.39
CA TYR A 127 -16.25 -11.61 8.95
C TYR A 127 -15.54 -12.46 10.00
N GLY A 128 -15.27 -11.90 11.20
CA GLY A 128 -14.54 -12.60 12.26
C GLY A 128 -13.05 -12.77 11.98
N PHE A 129 -12.48 -11.93 11.11
CA PHE A 129 -11.02 -11.88 10.90
C PHE A 129 -10.34 -11.15 12.05
N ARG A 130 -9.03 -11.29 12.16
CA ARG A 130 -8.22 -10.51 13.11
C ARG A 130 -7.85 -9.15 12.54
N TYR A 131 -7.99 -8.08 13.30
CA TYR A 131 -7.57 -6.76 12.87
C TYR A 131 -6.05 -6.56 13.06
N GLY A 132 -5.31 -6.37 11.97
CA GLY A 132 -3.85 -6.17 12.01
C GLY A 132 -3.39 -4.74 11.68
N ALA A 133 -4.31 -3.89 11.22
CA ALA A 133 -4.04 -2.55 10.66
C ALA A 133 -3.10 -2.58 9.42
N THR A 134 -2.53 -1.44 9.05
CA THR A 134 -1.47 -1.35 8.04
C THR A 134 -0.15 -1.01 8.74
N PHE A 135 0.97 -1.07 8.03
CA PHE A 135 2.28 -0.70 8.55
C PHE A 135 3.05 0.15 7.55
N TYR A 136 4.16 0.76 8.00
CA TYR A 136 5.23 1.22 7.13
C TYR A 136 6.57 0.59 7.50
N ASN A 137 7.48 0.52 6.54
CA ASN A 137 8.87 0.14 6.79
C ASN A 137 9.72 1.37 7.15
N PRO A 138 10.25 1.48 8.39
CA PRO A 138 11.07 2.62 8.81
C PRO A 138 12.34 2.80 7.98
N GLN A 139 12.91 1.72 7.43
CA GLN A 139 14.15 1.75 6.66
C GLN A 139 14.04 2.55 5.36
N LEU A 140 12.82 2.78 4.88
CA LEU A 140 12.56 3.65 3.73
C LEU A 140 12.97 5.13 3.99
N SER A 141 13.15 5.53 5.24
CA SER A 141 13.76 6.82 5.57
C SER A 141 15.20 6.92 5.08
N ASN A 142 15.91 5.78 5.08
CA ASN A 142 17.35 5.66 4.86
C ASN A 142 17.72 5.33 3.41
N ILE A 143 16.76 5.31 2.48
CA ILE A 143 17.08 5.04 1.07
C ILE A 143 18.09 6.06 0.52
N PRO A 144 19.00 5.63 -0.39
CA PRO A 144 19.99 6.52 -1.01
C PRO A 144 19.34 7.76 -1.61
N ALA A 145 20.01 8.91 -1.51
CA ALA A 145 19.51 10.15 -2.11
C ALA A 145 19.34 9.98 -3.64
N ASN A 146 18.31 10.60 -4.19
CA ASN A 146 18.16 10.67 -5.64
C ASN A 146 19.18 11.69 -6.19
N PRO A 147 20.14 11.29 -7.03
CA PRO A 147 21.14 12.21 -7.58
C PRO A 147 20.52 13.33 -8.44
N HIS A 148 19.25 13.20 -8.84
CA HIS A 148 18.50 14.23 -9.57
C HIS A 148 17.54 15.04 -8.68
N SER A 149 17.55 14.85 -7.35
CA SER A 149 16.71 15.68 -6.47
C SER A 149 17.22 17.11 -6.48
N LEU A 150 16.34 18.06 -6.80
CA LEU A 150 16.69 19.48 -6.82
C LEU A 150 16.81 20.09 -5.41
N GLY A 151 16.53 19.34 -4.35
CA GLY A 151 16.58 19.80 -2.95
C GLY A 151 15.52 20.84 -2.58
N VAL A 152 14.78 21.37 -3.56
CA VAL A 152 13.76 22.39 -3.34
C VAL A 152 12.45 21.74 -2.89
N LYS A 153 12.08 21.96 -1.63
CA LYS A 153 10.72 21.64 -1.14
C LYS A 153 9.70 22.47 -1.91
N GLN A 154 8.78 21.82 -2.60
CA GLN A 154 7.72 22.53 -3.31
C GLN A 154 6.68 23.03 -2.31
N LYS A 155 6.65 24.35 -2.10
CA LYS A 155 5.56 25.00 -1.35
C LYS A 155 4.22 24.70 -2.06
N GLU A 156 3.15 24.57 -1.28
CA GLU A 156 1.78 24.44 -1.78
C GLU A 156 1.57 23.30 -2.80
N SER A 157 2.27 22.17 -2.60
CA SER A 157 2.20 21.01 -3.49
C SER A 157 1.42 19.83 -2.89
N LEU A 158 0.54 19.23 -3.69
CA LEU A 158 -0.23 18.05 -3.33
C LEU A 158 0.11 16.88 -4.25
N LEU A 159 0.62 15.80 -3.68
CA LEU A 159 1.07 14.62 -4.41
C LEU A 159 0.05 13.50 -4.31
N PHE A 160 -0.30 12.91 -5.45
CA PHE A 160 -1.01 11.64 -5.52
C PHE A 160 -0.28 10.71 -6.48
N ILE A 161 0.05 9.50 -6.04
CA ILE A 161 0.54 8.43 -6.91
C ILE A 161 -0.28 7.18 -6.62
N GLY A 162 -0.95 6.64 -7.65
CA GLY A 162 -1.75 5.43 -7.46
C GLY A 162 -2.48 4.98 -8.72
N THR A 163 -2.85 3.70 -8.75
CA THR A 163 -3.61 3.09 -9.86
C THR A 163 -4.99 3.71 -10.02
N ASN A 164 -5.54 3.71 -11.24
CA ASN A 164 -6.91 4.17 -11.47
C ASN A 164 -7.94 3.11 -11.04
N LYS A 165 -8.26 3.04 -9.74
CA LYS A 165 -9.40 2.26 -9.23
C LYS A 165 -10.67 3.14 -9.12
N GLY A 166 -11.11 3.71 -10.25
CA GLY A 166 -12.27 4.63 -10.30
C GLY A 166 -12.00 6.04 -9.75
N ARG A 167 -10.74 6.46 -9.68
CA ARG A 167 -10.31 7.72 -9.03
C ARG A 167 -10.04 8.87 -10.01
N LYS A 168 -9.95 8.59 -11.32
CA LYS A 168 -9.55 9.56 -12.35
C LYS A 168 -10.38 10.84 -12.31
N ASP A 169 -11.70 10.74 -12.40
CA ASP A 169 -12.55 11.93 -12.55
C ASP A 169 -12.52 12.80 -11.31
N PHE A 170 -12.53 12.18 -10.11
CA PHE A 170 -12.34 12.90 -8.85
C PHE A 170 -11.02 13.68 -8.83
N LEU A 171 -9.90 13.03 -9.20
CA LEU A 171 -8.58 13.66 -9.19
C LEU A 171 -8.47 14.80 -10.20
N LEU A 172 -9.02 14.64 -11.40
CA LEU A 172 -9.02 15.69 -12.43
C LEU A 172 -9.89 16.88 -12.01
N ASN A 173 -11.07 16.63 -11.46
CA ASN A 173 -11.96 17.66 -10.95
C ASN A 173 -11.33 18.42 -9.77
N LEU A 174 -10.72 17.70 -8.82
CA LEU A 174 -10.00 18.32 -7.72
C LEU A 174 -8.84 19.18 -8.22
N LYS A 175 -8.02 18.65 -9.14
CA LYS A 175 -6.91 19.42 -9.75
C LYS A 175 -7.40 20.70 -10.43
N ALA A 176 -8.53 20.66 -11.14
CA ALA A 176 -9.12 21.84 -11.75
C ALA A 176 -9.58 22.88 -10.72
N LYS A 177 -10.19 22.44 -9.61
CA LYS A 177 -10.63 23.31 -8.51
C LYS A 177 -9.46 23.94 -7.73
N LEU A 178 -8.35 23.24 -7.60
CA LEU A 178 -7.19 23.70 -6.83
C LEU A 178 -6.26 24.61 -7.63
N LYS A 179 -6.30 24.55 -8.97
CA LYS A 179 -5.46 25.38 -9.85
C LYS A 179 -5.64 26.89 -9.63
N PRO A 180 -6.85 27.46 -9.51
CA PRO A 180 -7.05 28.88 -9.20
C PRO A 180 -6.52 29.29 -7.82
N CYS A 181 -6.40 28.36 -6.88
CA CYS A 181 -5.86 28.61 -5.54
C CYS A 181 -4.32 28.61 -5.50
N GLY A 182 -3.63 28.44 -6.64
CA GLY A 182 -2.17 28.36 -6.71
C GLY A 182 -1.58 27.01 -6.28
N ILE A 183 -2.41 26.04 -5.89
CA ILE A 183 -1.95 24.74 -5.38
C ILE A 183 -1.46 23.85 -6.53
N LYS A 184 -0.18 23.46 -6.48
CA LYS A 184 0.43 22.59 -7.47
C LYS A 184 0.07 21.12 -7.22
N CYS A 185 -0.66 20.51 -8.15
CA CYS A 185 -1.07 19.10 -8.04
C CYS A 185 -0.20 18.19 -8.93
N ASP A 186 0.66 17.36 -8.32
CA ASP A 186 1.35 16.24 -8.99
C ASP A 186 0.51 14.97 -8.81
N PHE A 187 -0.49 14.79 -9.68
CA PHE A 187 -1.38 13.63 -9.66
C PHE A 187 -0.98 12.64 -10.74
N ARG A 188 -0.28 11.58 -10.34
CA ARG A 188 0.16 10.49 -11.20
C ARG A 188 -0.83 9.34 -11.11
N ILE A 189 -1.82 9.38 -12.00
CA ILE A 189 -2.83 8.32 -12.15
C ILE A 189 -2.18 7.18 -12.93
N VAL A 190 -1.76 6.13 -12.25
CA VAL A 190 -0.96 5.06 -12.85
C VAL A 190 -1.83 4.14 -13.70
N ASP A 191 -1.55 4.12 -15.00
CA ASP A 191 -2.02 3.13 -15.97
C ASP A 191 -0.97 3.00 -17.08
N ASN A 192 -0.23 1.89 -17.07
CA ASN A 192 0.89 1.69 -17.99
C ASN A 192 0.48 1.60 -19.47
N PHE A 193 -0.76 1.21 -19.76
CA PHE A 193 -1.25 1.08 -21.14
C PHE A 193 -1.88 2.40 -21.60
N LYS A 194 -2.82 2.94 -20.81
CA LYS A 194 -3.50 4.20 -21.17
C LYS A 194 -2.55 5.39 -21.22
N SER A 195 -1.48 5.39 -20.43
CA SER A 195 -0.44 6.44 -20.51
C SER A 195 0.33 6.49 -21.83
N LEU A 196 0.16 5.50 -22.74
CA LEU A 196 0.73 5.57 -24.09
C LEU A 196 -0.02 6.56 -25.00
N TYR A 197 -1.29 6.87 -24.72
CA TYR A 197 -2.13 7.68 -25.60
C TYR A 197 -3.02 8.70 -24.87
N ASP A 198 -3.20 8.60 -23.55
CA ASP A 198 -3.93 9.59 -22.73
C ASP A 198 -2.99 10.22 -21.70
N LYS A 199 -2.75 11.54 -21.88
CA LYS A 199 -1.85 12.36 -21.04
C LYS A 199 -2.33 12.51 -19.59
N ASN A 200 -3.58 12.15 -19.29
CA ASN A 200 -4.09 12.13 -17.92
C ASN A 200 -3.56 10.93 -17.11
N TYR A 201 -2.95 9.94 -17.76
CA TYR A 201 -2.34 8.80 -17.10
C TYR A 201 -0.82 8.92 -17.06
N SER A 202 -0.25 8.34 -16.01
CA SER A 202 1.19 8.22 -15.80
C SER A 202 1.61 6.76 -15.87
N ARG A 203 2.88 6.54 -16.17
CA ARG A 203 3.50 5.23 -16.00
C ARG A 203 3.71 4.94 -14.52
N GLU A 204 3.87 3.65 -14.22
CA GLU A 204 4.25 3.18 -12.89
C GLU A 204 5.54 3.85 -12.42
N VAL A 205 5.52 4.31 -11.17
CA VAL A 205 6.66 4.92 -10.48
C VAL A 205 7.20 3.86 -9.54
N ASP A 206 8.51 3.60 -9.58
CA ASP A 206 9.12 2.69 -8.61
C ASP A 206 9.05 3.27 -7.19
N TYR A 207 9.08 2.39 -6.20
CA TYR A 207 8.74 2.78 -4.85
C TYR A 207 9.78 3.72 -4.19
N PHE A 208 11.06 3.66 -4.60
CA PHE A 208 12.07 4.62 -4.12
C PHE A 208 11.85 6.00 -4.71
N THR A 209 11.58 6.09 -6.03
CA THR A 209 11.17 7.34 -6.65
C THR A 209 9.92 7.92 -5.97
N LEU A 210 8.93 7.08 -5.63
CA LEU A 210 7.75 7.50 -4.86
C LEU A 210 8.15 8.09 -3.50
N CYS A 211 9.06 7.46 -2.77
CA CYS A 211 9.56 7.98 -1.48
C CYS A 211 10.25 9.34 -1.66
N HIS A 212 11.04 9.54 -2.72
CA HIS A 212 11.67 10.83 -3.00
C HIS A 212 10.64 11.92 -3.30
N LEU A 213 9.66 11.63 -4.17
CA LEU A 213 8.58 12.58 -4.47
C LEU A 213 7.78 12.94 -3.22
N THR A 214 7.54 11.95 -2.37
CA THR A 214 6.90 12.16 -1.07
C THR A 214 7.71 13.12 -0.21
N LYS A 215 9.02 12.88 -0.06
CA LYS A 215 9.96 13.76 0.69
C LYS A 215 9.97 15.20 0.13
N GLU A 216 9.84 15.38 -1.18
CA GLU A 216 9.83 16.70 -1.85
C GLU A 216 8.47 17.43 -1.80
N SER A 217 7.37 16.69 -1.66
CA SER A 217 6.00 17.22 -1.61
C SER A 217 5.66 17.92 -0.29
N CYS A 218 4.70 18.85 -0.30
CA CYS A 218 4.17 19.48 0.92
C CYS A 218 3.16 18.56 1.63
N ALA A 219 2.24 17.96 0.88
CA ALA A 219 1.24 17.04 1.39
C ALA A 219 0.97 15.88 0.42
N LEU A 220 0.49 14.77 0.97
CA LEU A 220 0.00 13.62 0.23
C LEU A 220 -1.52 13.67 0.12
N LEU A 221 -2.07 13.34 -1.04
CA LEU A 221 -3.48 13.10 -1.24
C LEU A 221 -3.76 11.60 -1.23
N ASP A 222 -4.58 11.16 -0.28
CA ASP A 222 -5.02 9.79 -0.10
C ASP A 222 -6.49 9.62 -0.49
N VAL A 223 -6.72 9.11 -1.70
CA VAL A 223 -8.08 8.83 -2.20
C VAL A 223 -8.37 7.35 -2.03
N VAL A 224 -9.26 7.01 -1.11
CA VAL A 224 -9.71 5.64 -0.86
C VAL A 224 -10.83 5.22 -1.81
N GLN A 225 -11.00 3.91 -1.98
CA GLN A 225 -12.13 3.36 -2.74
C GLN A 225 -13.42 3.44 -1.91
N LYS A 226 -14.58 3.46 -2.59
CA LYS A 226 -15.87 3.40 -1.90
C LYS A 226 -15.93 2.13 -1.04
N GLY A 227 -16.33 2.29 0.23
CA GLY A 227 -16.43 1.19 1.19
C GLY A 227 -15.12 0.82 1.89
N GLN A 228 -14.00 1.46 1.57
CA GLN A 228 -12.73 1.26 2.28
C GLN A 228 -12.58 2.27 3.42
N SER A 229 -12.30 1.77 4.62
CA SER A 229 -12.11 2.53 5.86
C SER A 229 -10.73 2.33 6.50
N GLY A 230 -9.99 1.28 6.10
CA GLY A 230 -8.63 1.03 6.60
C GLY A 230 -7.61 2.08 6.15
N LEU A 231 -6.58 2.27 6.97
CA LEU A 231 -5.45 3.16 6.68
C LEU A 231 -4.69 2.67 5.45
N THR A 232 -4.37 3.56 4.50
CA THR A 232 -3.65 3.15 3.30
C THR A 232 -2.14 3.19 3.50
N LEU A 233 -1.39 2.51 2.63
CA LEU A 233 0.07 2.64 2.60
C LEU A 233 0.52 4.08 2.32
N ARG A 234 -0.28 4.88 1.60
CA ARG A 234 -0.01 6.31 1.39
C ARG A 234 -0.23 7.15 2.63
N PHE A 235 -1.23 6.80 3.42
CA PHE A 235 -1.41 7.40 4.74
C PHE A 235 -0.18 7.12 5.62
N MET A 236 0.33 5.88 5.54
CA MET A 236 1.54 5.46 6.26
C MET A 236 2.83 6.11 5.75
N GLU A 237 2.96 6.38 4.45
CA GLU A 237 4.03 7.21 3.89
C GLU A 237 4.02 8.61 4.51
N GLY A 238 2.83 9.17 4.74
CA GLY A 238 2.67 10.46 5.42
C GLY A 238 3.18 10.44 6.86
N LEU A 239 2.85 9.38 7.61
CA LEU A 239 3.35 9.15 8.97
C LEU A 239 4.89 9.02 8.98
N LEU A 240 5.44 8.17 8.12
CA LEU A 240 6.88 7.92 8.00
C LEU A 240 7.66 9.23 7.79
N PHE A 241 7.28 10.00 6.76
CA PHE A 241 8.03 11.18 6.32
C PHE A 241 7.56 12.51 6.95
N ASN A 242 6.74 12.46 8.01
CA ASN A 242 6.17 13.64 8.66
C ASN A 242 5.46 14.59 7.67
N LYS A 243 4.66 14.02 6.76
CA LYS A 243 3.88 14.78 5.78
C LYS A 243 2.46 14.99 6.27
N LYS A 244 1.89 16.09 5.81
CA LYS A 244 0.45 16.30 5.83
C LYS A 244 -0.22 15.29 4.92
N VAL A 245 -1.36 14.76 5.35
CA VAL A 245 -2.18 13.83 4.56
C VAL A 245 -3.57 14.42 4.39
N VAL A 246 -3.96 14.63 3.15
CA VAL A 246 -5.31 15.01 2.72
C VAL A 246 -5.99 13.71 2.33
N THR A 247 -6.95 13.20 3.11
CA THR A 247 -7.59 11.91 2.86
C THR A 247 -9.08 12.04 2.55
N THR A 248 -9.60 11.21 1.64
CA THR A 248 -11.05 11.07 1.43
C THR A 248 -11.68 10.00 2.33
N ASN A 249 -10.89 9.34 3.19
CA ASN A 249 -11.39 8.38 4.15
C ASN A 249 -12.03 9.11 5.33
N VAL A 250 -13.36 9.20 5.32
CA VAL A 250 -14.11 9.93 6.34
C VAL A 250 -14.05 9.29 7.72
N ASN A 251 -13.78 7.98 7.80
CA ASN A 251 -13.69 7.24 9.06
C ASN A 251 -12.48 7.67 9.92
N ILE A 252 -11.52 8.38 9.33
CA ILE A 252 -10.36 8.93 10.05
C ILE A 252 -10.78 9.90 11.14
N LYS A 253 -11.94 10.56 11.02
CA LYS A 253 -12.46 11.44 12.08
C LYS A 253 -12.68 10.72 13.41
N GLU A 254 -13.13 9.47 13.35
CA GLU A 254 -13.39 8.61 14.52
C GLU A 254 -12.16 7.77 14.92
N ASN A 255 -11.06 7.87 14.16
CA ASN A 255 -9.86 7.12 14.45
C ASN A 255 -9.12 7.72 15.66
N LYS A 256 -8.85 6.89 16.67
CA LYS A 256 -8.23 7.31 17.95
C LYS A 256 -6.86 7.97 17.79
N ASP A 257 -6.08 7.52 16.80
CA ASP A 257 -4.71 7.99 16.60
C ASP A 257 -4.63 9.24 15.71
N PHE A 258 -5.55 9.37 14.76
CA PHE A 258 -5.46 10.35 13.68
C PHE A 258 -6.59 11.38 13.61
N GLY A 259 -7.72 11.16 14.29
CA GLY A 259 -8.92 12.01 14.20
C GLY A 259 -8.69 13.46 14.60
N ASN A 260 -7.80 13.70 15.57
CA ASN A 260 -7.43 15.03 16.06
C ASN A 260 -6.03 15.48 15.62
N ASN A 261 -5.41 14.79 14.66
CA ASN A 261 -4.05 15.09 14.27
C ASN A 261 -3.99 16.29 13.31
N CYS A 262 -3.24 17.33 13.68
CA CYS A 262 -3.12 18.56 12.88
C CYS A 262 -2.48 18.40 11.50
N ASN A 263 -1.81 17.28 11.22
CA ASN A 263 -1.27 16.94 9.90
C ASN A 263 -2.30 16.25 9.00
N ILE A 264 -3.51 15.96 9.48
CA ILE A 264 -4.53 15.22 8.75
C ILE A 264 -5.67 16.16 8.36
N TYR A 265 -6.08 16.06 7.10
CA TYR A 265 -7.23 16.78 6.56
C TYR A 265 -8.19 15.81 5.90
N VAL A 266 -9.39 15.66 6.47
CA VAL A 266 -10.43 14.85 5.88
C VAL A 266 -11.16 15.68 4.82
N LEU A 267 -10.85 15.42 3.56
CA LEU A 267 -11.39 16.11 2.40
C LEU A 267 -12.79 15.60 2.07
N THR A 268 -13.73 16.54 1.96
CA THR A 268 -15.10 16.31 1.51
C THR A 268 -15.43 17.28 0.38
N PRO A 269 -16.52 17.07 -0.38
CA PRO A 269 -16.96 18.03 -1.39
C PRO A 269 -17.22 19.45 -0.84
N TYR A 270 -17.50 19.58 0.45
CA TYR A 270 -17.95 20.82 1.09
C TYR A 270 -16.82 21.70 1.63
N ASN A 271 -15.62 21.14 1.84
CA ASN A 271 -14.51 21.84 2.48
C ASN A 271 -13.28 22.02 1.57
N ILE A 272 -13.44 21.90 0.25
CA ILE A 272 -12.32 22.06 -0.71
C ILE A 272 -11.67 23.45 -0.59
N ASN A 273 -12.48 24.49 -0.34
CA ASN A 273 -12.01 25.88 -0.26
C ASN A 273 -11.07 26.13 0.93
N GLU A 274 -11.15 25.33 1.98
CA GLU A 274 -10.29 25.43 3.17
C GLU A 274 -8.95 24.71 3.00
N LEU A 275 -8.79 23.91 1.93
CA LEU A 275 -7.61 23.09 1.73
C LEU A 275 -6.33 23.93 1.63
N ASN A 276 -6.38 25.12 1.01
CA ASN A 276 -5.22 26.01 0.91
C ASN A 276 -4.72 26.42 2.30
N THR A 277 -5.63 26.78 3.20
CA THR A 277 -5.32 27.14 4.60
C THR A 277 -4.61 25.99 5.31
N PHE A 278 -5.08 24.76 5.14
CA PHE A 278 -4.41 23.57 5.68
C PHE A 278 -3.03 23.34 5.06
N LEU A 279 -2.89 23.51 3.74
CA LEU A 279 -1.61 23.34 3.04
C LEU A 279 -0.57 24.41 3.41
N ASN A 280 -0.98 25.56 3.91
CA ASN A 280 -0.06 26.61 4.37
C ASN A 280 0.35 26.50 5.84
N LYS A 281 -0.33 25.68 6.65
CA LYS A 281 0.12 25.36 8.02
C LYS A 281 1.43 24.57 7.99
N PRO A 282 2.38 24.83 8.91
CA PRO A 282 3.57 24.00 9.03
C PRO A 282 3.19 22.56 9.38
N SER A 283 3.87 21.58 8.77
CA SER A 283 3.75 20.18 9.20
C SER A 283 4.42 20.01 10.56
N THR A 284 3.79 19.26 11.46
CA THR A 284 4.38 18.86 12.75
C THR A 284 4.98 17.45 12.66
N ALA A 285 5.95 17.13 13.50
CA ALA A 285 6.42 15.75 13.60
C ALA A 285 5.33 14.89 14.26
N TYR A 286 5.09 13.69 13.71
CA TYR A 286 4.21 12.74 14.39
C TYR A 286 4.86 12.21 15.68
N PRO A 287 4.08 11.91 16.73
CA PRO A 287 4.61 11.34 17.96
C PRO A 287 5.40 10.04 17.71
N GLN A 288 6.54 9.90 18.37
CA GLN A 288 7.40 8.72 18.19
C GLN A 288 6.69 7.41 18.55
N LYS A 289 5.89 7.40 19.62
CA LYS A 289 5.06 6.24 20.00
C LYS A 289 4.08 5.82 18.89
N LEU A 290 3.52 6.79 18.18
CA LEU A 290 2.60 6.54 17.07
C LEU A 290 3.33 5.96 15.87
N LYS A 291 4.51 6.49 15.55
CA LYS A 291 5.42 5.95 14.54
C LYS A 291 5.79 4.50 14.85
N GLU A 292 6.22 4.23 16.08
CA GLU A 292 6.53 2.88 16.54
C GLU A 292 5.31 1.95 16.41
N LYS A 293 4.11 2.37 16.83
CA LYS A 293 2.88 1.57 16.72
C LYS A 293 2.63 1.04 15.30
N TYR A 294 2.92 1.81 14.27
CA TYR A 294 2.69 1.43 12.87
C TYR A 294 3.95 0.98 12.13
N SER A 295 5.07 0.81 12.83
CA SER A 295 6.30 0.29 12.23
C SER A 295 6.12 -1.17 11.81
N PHE A 296 6.84 -1.58 10.78
CA PHE A 296 6.86 -2.95 10.29
C PHE A 296 7.18 -3.96 11.40
N GLU A 297 8.14 -3.65 12.26
CA GLU A 297 8.57 -4.50 13.37
C GLU A 297 7.47 -4.67 14.40
N LYS A 298 6.78 -3.59 14.78
CA LYS A 298 5.66 -3.66 15.74
C LYS A 298 4.42 -4.31 15.15
N TRP A 299 4.18 -4.10 13.86
CA TRP A 299 3.14 -4.84 13.15
C TRP A 299 3.44 -6.35 13.18
N LEU A 300 4.66 -6.78 12.84
CA LEU A 300 5.02 -8.19 12.86
C LEU A 300 4.98 -8.79 14.28
N GLU A 301 5.42 -8.02 15.29
CA GLU A 301 5.31 -8.39 16.71
C GLU A 301 3.85 -8.65 17.13
N ARG A 302 2.90 -7.83 16.67
CA ARG A 302 1.47 -8.06 16.93
C ARG A 302 0.99 -9.38 16.35
N LEU A 303 1.39 -9.67 15.11
CA LEU A 303 1.02 -10.92 14.43
C LEU A 303 1.58 -12.13 15.19
N ASP A 304 2.83 -12.07 15.64
CA ASP A 304 3.46 -13.12 16.45
C ASP A 304 2.73 -13.38 17.76
N LYS A 305 2.41 -12.31 18.49
CA LYS A 305 1.67 -12.37 19.75
C LYS A 305 0.18 -12.66 19.59
N LYS A 306 -0.33 -12.73 18.35
CA LYS A 306 -1.76 -12.89 18.04
C LYS A 306 -2.65 -11.79 18.65
N THR A 307 -2.09 -10.60 18.82
CA THR A 307 -2.78 -9.42 19.36
C THR A 307 -3.29 -8.55 18.24
N GLU A 308 -4.57 -8.18 18.28
CA GLU A 308 -5.16 -7.26 17.31
C GLU A 308 -4.65 -5.83 17.50
N ALA A 309 -4.74 -5.01 16.46
CA ALA A 309 -4.45 -3.60 16.55
C ALA A 309 -5.56 -2.85 17.31
N GLU A 310 -5.20 -1.75 17.96
CA GLU A 310 -6.11 -0.88 18.75
C GLU A 310 -6.36 0.48 18.10
#